data_AF-A0A1B8CU53-F1
#
_entry.id   AF-A0A1B8CU53-F1
#
_cell.length_a   1.000
_cell.length_b   1.000
_cell.length_c   1.000
_cell.angle_alpha   90.00
_cell.angle_beta   90.00
_cell.angle_gamma   90.00
#
_symmetry.space_group_name_H-M   'P 1'
#
loop_
_entity.id
_entity.type
_entity.pdbx_description
1 polymer ?
#
loop_
_entity_poly.entity_id
_entity_poly.type
_entity_poly.pdbx_seq_one_letter_code
_entity_poly.pdbx_strand_id
1 'polypeptide(L)'
;MPPPSKMPPASQSKGIAAQSGPAKPKKTPPPTPFAMKPITALWVFLLFNLLAALTPPIEDCDETFNYWEPTHYLAHSSGLQTWEYSPVYSIRSWAYVGLHALVGSFRRLLPFPTKVGEFYFIRYALAFVCAVCQTQLFRVISITLNPRIALFFLLAMISSPGVFRAATAFLPSSFAMYTTMLGMAAFINWRGGLRTAQGVFWFAVGGVLGWPFSVALAVPFLVEEGVLAVVNGREAFIDAVRRLVKGVGASLLVVLAEFSISSTFYRLPTLVPLNIVLYNVFSPPHKGPNIYGTEPWSFYIRNLLLNFHIFFPLALASLPLFILLKLFSRQPLASGLRTLVFISPFYLWLGIFSAQPHKEERFMYPAYPALALNAAISLHILLAALGQSSPRTLIGRVPAGLKLLLVVSTLGTSIILGFSRILGAYDAFSAPLHIYEPLQSPGVA
;
A
#
# COMPACT_ATOMS: atom_id res chain seq x y z
N MET A 1 -17.15 94.58 5.01
CA MET A 1 -17.68 93.55 4.09
C MET A 1 -16.51 93.03 3.23
N PRO A 2 -16.48 91.72 2.94
CA PRO A 2 -15.31 90.94 2.47
C PRO A 2 -15.24 90.96 0.92
N PRO A 3 -14.37 90.23 0.16
CA PRO A 3 -14.14 88.76 0.22
C PRO A 3 -12.67 88.34 -0.16
N PRO A 4 -12.35 87.07 -0.52
CA PRO A 4 -11.89 86.05 0.42
C PRO A 4 -10.57 85.34 0.05
N SER A 5 -10.15 84.47 0.99
CA SER A 5 -9.00 83.55 1.10
C SER A 5 -8.46 82.80 -0.14
N LYS A 6 -7.12 82.63 -0.19
CA LYS A 6 -6.44 81.44 -0.75
C LYS A 6 -5.19 81.05 0.06
N MET A 7 -4.93 79.73 0.05
CA MET A 7 -4.07 78.89 0.91
C MET A 7 -2.56 79.23 0.94
N PRO A 8 -1.81 78.81 1.98
CA PRO A 8 -0.37 79.07 2.11
C PRO A 8 0.52 78.17 1.24
N PRO A 9 1.77 78.61 0.96
CA PRO A 9 2.60 78.05 -0.10
C PRO A 9 3.43 76.82 0.31
N ALA A 10 3.87 76.10 -0.72
CA ALA A 10 4.75 74.95 -0.68
C ALA A 10 6.15 75.27 -0.11
N SER A 11 6.66 74.40 0.78
CA SER A 11 8.09 74.37 1.12
C SER A 11 8.75 73.17 0.46
N GLN A 12 9.58 73.44 -0.57
CA GLN A 12 10.44 72.44 -1.20
C GLN A 12 11.65 72.08 -0.32
N SER A 13 12.04 70.83 -0.48
CA SER A 13 12.98 70.02 0.28
C SER A 13 14.45 70.45 0.20
N LYS A 14 15.15 70.40 1.35
CA LYS A 14 16.54 69.95 1.46
C LYS A 14 16.68 69.14 2.75
N GLY A 15 17.16 67.90 2.62
CA GLY A 15 17.10 66.88 3.67
C GLY A 15 18.21 66.91 4.71
N ILE A 16 18.12 65.99 5.67
CA ILE A 16 19.21 65.30 6.36
C ILE A 16 18.65 64.00 6.98
N ALA A 17 19.32 62.89 6.65
CA ALA A 17 19.46 61.61 7.36
C ALA A 17 18.28 60.98 8.11
N ALA A 18 17.72 59.90 7.55
CA ALA A 18 17.03 58.86 8.32
C ALA A 18 17.83 57.55 8.24
N GLN A 19 18.20 57.06 9.41
CA GLN A 19 19.05 55.88 9.65
C GLN A 19 18.44 54.61 9.05
N SER A 20 19.27 53.85 8.33
CA SER A 20 18.98 52.50 7.86
C SER A 20 18.94 51.53 9.05
N GLY A 21 17.74 51.17 9.52
CA GLY A 21 17.55 50.04 10.43
C GLY A 21 17.83 48.71 9.71
N PRO A 22 18.32 47.67 10.42
CA PRO A 22 18.65 46.39 9.80
C PRO A 22 17.39 45.75 9.22
N ALA A 23 17.42 45.43 7.93
CA ALA A 23 16.35 44.71 7.25
C ALA A 23 16.09 43.38 7.98
N LYS A 24 14.86 43.20 8.48
CA LYS A 24 14.42 41.93 9.06
C LYS A 24 14.68 40.82 8.04
N PRO A 25 15.35 39.71 8.41
CA PRO A 25 15.58 38.61 7.47
C PRO A 25 14.23 38.12 6.97
N LYS A 26 14.06 38.11 5.64
CA LYS A 26 12.91 37.46 5.00
C LYS A 26 12.87 36.03 5.52
N LYS A 27 11.88 35.70 6.36
CA LYS A 27 11.63 34.34 6.82
C LYS A 27 11.38 33.51 5.56
N THR A 28 12.40 32.75 5.14
CA THR A 28 12.22 31.71 4.13
C THR A 28 11.12 30.79 4.63
N PRO A 29 10.09 30.49 3.81
CA PRO A 29 9.08 29.52 4.19
C PRO A 29 9.79 28.22 4.58
N PRO A 30 9.31 27.51 5.63
CA PRO A 30 9.94 26.29 6.07
C PRO A 30 10.04 25.31 4.89
N PRO A 31 11.16 24.56 4.76
CA PRO A 31 11.33 23.61 3.67
C PRO A 31 10.15 22.66 3.64
N THR A 32 9.52 22.51 2.46
CA THR A 32 8.35 21.65 2.31
C THR A 32 8.69 20.23 2.74
N PRO A 33 7.83 19.54 3.53
CA PRO A 33 8.12 18.21 4.04
C PRO A 33 8.01 17.11 2.96
N PHE A 34 8.10 17.49 1.68
CA PHE A 34 7.85 16.67 0.52
C PHE A 34 8.97 16.87 -0.48
N ALA A 35 9.62 15.78 -0.88
CA ALA A 35 10.55 15.79 -2.00
C ALA A 35 9.79 15.77 -3.35
N MET A 36 8.59 15.21 -3.36
CA MET A 36 7.61 15.27 -4.44
C MET A 36 6.23 15.58 -3.85
N LYS A 37 5.48 16.48 -4.46
CA LYS A 37 4.12 16.82 -3.99
C LYS A 37 3.22 15.56 -4.04
N PRO A 38 2.37 15.30 -3.04
CA PRO A 38 1.51 14.12 -3.02
C PRO A 38 0.62 13.98 -4.27
N ILE A 39 0.17 15.08 -4.87
CA ILE A 39 -0.61 15.06 -6.10
C ILE A 39 0.20 14.53 -7.30
N THR A 40 1.50 14.86 -7.36
CA THR A 40 2.39 14.33 -8.40
C THR A 40 2.61 12.83 -8.19
N ALA A 41 2.81 12.40 -6.95
CA ALA A 41 2.89 10.98 -6.62
C ALA A 41 1.60 10.23 -7.01
N LEU A 42 0.42 10.82 -6.79
CA LEU A 42 -0.85 10.25 -7.22
C LEU A 42 -0.90 10.01 -8.73
N TRP A 43 -0.54 11.00 -9.54
CA TRP A 43 -0.54 10.85 -10.99
C TRP A 43 0.46 9.78 -11.47
N VAL A 44 1.63 9.68 -10.83
CA VAL A 44 2.60 8.64 -11.13
C VAL A 44 2.05 7.26 -10.79
N PHE A 45 1.53 7.06 -9.57
CA PHE A 45 0.91 5.79 -9.18
C PHE A 45 -0.28 5.43 -10.06
N LEU A 46 -1.15 6.39 -10.35
CA LEU A 46 -2.31 6.18 -11.20
C LEU A 46 -1.92 5.77 -12.61
N LEU A 47 -0.89 6.40 -13.20
CA LEU A 47 -0.39 6.02 -14.52
C LEU A 47 0.02 4.53 -14.54
N PHE A 48 0.88 4.11 -13.61
CA PHE A 48 1.34 2.71 -13.57
C PHE A 48 0.21 1.74 -13.24
N ASN A 49 -0.70 2.09 -12.34
CA ASN A 49 -1.84 1.22 -12.01
C ASN A 49 -2.86 1.14 -13.15
N LEU A 50 -3.05 2.20 -13.95
CA LEU A 50 -3.90 2.16 -15.15
C LEU A 50 -3.26 1.31 -16.25
N LEU A 51 -1.94 1.37 -16.43
CA LEU A 51 -1.22 0.44 -17.29
C LEU A 51 -1.42 -1.00 -16.80
N ALA A 52 -1.34 -1.24 -15.49
CA ALA A 52 -1.64 -2.53 -14.90
C ALA A 52 -3.11 -2.97 -15.02
N ALA A 53 -4.06 -2.05 -15.20
CA ALA A 53 -5.44 -2.41 -15.48
C ALA A 53 -5.62 -2.91 -16.92
N LEU A 54 -4.72 -2.48 -17.83
CA LEU A 54 -4.83 -2.72 -19.26
C LEU A 54 -4.08 -3.97 -19.72
N THR A 55 -2.87 -4.18 -19.20
CA THR A 55 -1.91 -5.10 -19.83
C THR A 55 -1.82 -6.49 -19.20
N PRO A 56 -1.76 -6.69 -17.88
CA PRO A 56 -1.57 -8.02 -17.31
C PRO A 56 -2.77 -8.95 -17.59
N PRO A 57 -2.51 -10.19 -18.02
CA PRO A 57 -3.53 -11.23 -18.01
C PRO A 57 -3.93 -11.56 -16.57
N ILE A 58 -5.05 -12.28 -16.42
CA ILE A 58 -5.44 -12.84 -15.13
C ILE A 58 -4.60 -14.11 -14.93
N GLU A 59 -3.65 -14.05 -13.98
CA GLU A 59 -2.71 -15.15 -13.71
C GLU A 59 -3.25 -16.16 -12.67
N ASP A 60 -4.25 -15.75 -11.89
CA ASP A 60 -4.79 -16.52 -10.78
C ASP A 60 -6.18 -17.07 -11.13
N CYS A 61 -6.35 -18.39 -10.99
CA CYS A 61 -7.62 -19.03 -11.32
C CYS A 61 -8.75 -18.63 -10.37
N ASP A 62 -8.47 -18.29 -9.11
CA ASP A 62 -9.52 -17.80 -8.20
C ASP A 62 -9.96 -16.40 -8.58
N GLU A 63 -9.08 -15.56 -9.14
CA GLU A 63 -9.50 -14.26 -9.63
C GLU A 63 -10.65 -14.43 -10.64
N THR A 64 -10.49 -15.36 -11.58
CA THR A 64 -11.54 -15.71 -12.56
C THR A 64 -12.74 -16.38 -11.90
N PHE A 65 -12.56 -17.56 -11.29
CA PHE A 65 -13.68 -18.42 -10.91
C PHE A 65 -14.35 -18.03 -9.59
N ASN A 66 -13.63 -17.34 -8.70
CA ASN A 66 -14.15 -16.94 -7.41
C ASN A 66 -14.55 -15.47 -7.33
N TYR A 67 -14.17 -14.62 -8.28
CA TYR A 67 -14.54 -13.20 -8.23
C TYR A 67 -15.15 -12.69 -9.54
N TRP A 68 -14.52 -12.91 -10.70
CA TRP A 68 -15.09 -12.47 -11.99
C TRP A 68 -16.38 -13.22 -12.34
N GLU A 69 -16.38 -14.55 -12.27
CA GLU A 69 -17.54 -15.40 -12.58
C GLU A 69 -18.75 -15.12 -11.65
N PRO A 70 -18.59 -15.07 -10.31
CA PRO A 70 -19.68 -14.68 -9.41
C PRO A 70 -20.15 -13.23 -9.60
N THR A 71 -19.23 -12.31 -9.95
CA THR A 71 -19.61 -10.92 -10.28
C THR A 71 -20.47 -10.88 -11.53
N HIS A 72 -20.08 -11.62 -12.56
CA HIS A 72 -20.86 -11.76 -13.78
C HIS A 72 -22.21 -12.43 -13.50
N TYR A 73 -22.26 -13.45 -12.62
CA TYR A 73 -23.51 -14.05 -12.14
C TYR A 73 -24.45 -13.02 -11.52
N LEU A 74 -23.97 -12.18 -10.59
CA LEU A 74 -24.79 -11.14 -9.98
C LEU A 74 -25.25 -10.08 -11.00
N ALA A 75 -24.37 -9.68 -11.91
CA ALA A 75 -24.61 -8.56 -12.80
C ALA A 75 -25.38 -8.92 -14.08
N HIS A 76 -25.31 -10.18 -14.53
CA HIS A 76 -25.84 -10.65 -15.82
C HIS A 76 -26.71 -11.92 -15.69
N SER A 77 -27.00 -12.40 -14.48
CA SER A 77 -27.76 -13.64 -14.24
C SER A 77 -27.19 -14.86 -14.97
N SER A 78 -25.89 -14.83 -15.28
CA SER A 78 -25.13 -15.87 -15.99
C SER A 78 -23.70 -15.86 -15.46
N GLY A 79 -23.04 -17.00 -15.36
CA GLY A 79 -21.70 -17.10 -14.76
C GLY A 79 -21.63 -18.25 -13.75
N LEU A 80 -20.41 -18.63 -13.40
CA LEU A 80 -20.12 -19.77 -12.55
C LEU A 80 -20.04 -19.37 -11.06
N GLN A 81 -20.30 -20.35 -10.21
CA GLN A 81 -20.07 -20.27 -8.77
C GLN A 81 -19.28 -21.52 -8.37
N THR A 82 -18.20 -21.34 -7.62
CA THR A 82 -17.47 -22.47 -7.05
C THR A 82 -18.24 -23.05 -5.86
N TRP A 83 -17.83 -24.23 -5.40
CA TRP A 83 -18.34 -24.83 -4.17
C TRP A 83 -18.13 -23.94 -2.93
N GLU A 84 -17.20 -22.98 -2.99
CA GLU A 84 -16.90 -22.06 -1.89
C GLU A 84 -18.02 -21.04 -1.64
N TYR A 85 -18.88 -20.82 -2.65
CA TYR A 85 -20.14 -20.08 -2.59
C TYR A 85 -21.34 -20.97 -2.25
N SER A 86 -21.15 -22.25 -1.94
CA SER A 86 -22.22 -23.10 -1.42
C SER A 86 -22.54 -22.71 0.03
N PRO A 87 -23.83 -22.62 0.43
CA PRO A 87 -24.23 -22.40 1.82
C PRO A 87 -23.60 -23.38 2.83
N VAL A 88 -23.24 -24.59 2.37
CA VAL A 88 -22.58 -25.62 3.20
C VAL A 88 -21.21 -25.17 3.71
N TYR A 89 -20.47 -24.39 2.91
CA TYR A 89 -19.13 -23.91 3.26
C TYR A 89 -19.15 -22.42 3.60
N SER A 90 -19.77 -21.62 2.73
CA SER A 90 -19.93 -20.17 2.89
C SER A 90 -18.63 -19.46 3.24
N ILE A 91 -17.56 -19.73 2.47
CA ILE A 91 -16.21 -19.22 2.70
C ILE A 91 -15.81 -18.09 1.74
N ARG A 92 -16.72 -17.67 0.84
CA ARG A 92 -16.56 -16.49 -0.02
C ARG A 92 -17.61 -15.43 0.26
N SER A 93 -17.21 -14.17 0.22
CA SER A 93 -18.07 -13.06 0.61
C SER A 93 -18.88 -12.53 -0.59
N TRP A 94 -20.20 -12.69 -0.52
CA TRP A 94 -21.11 -12.05 -1.48
C TRP A 94 -21.07 -10.53 -1.36
N ALA A 95 -20.75 -9.98 -0.19
CA ALA A 95 -20.57 -8.54 0.00
C ALA A 95 -19.40 -8.00 -0.84
N TYR A 96 -18.28 -8.72 -0.88
CA TYR A 96 -17.10 -8.32 -1.65
C TYR A 96 -17.38 -8.31 -3.15
N VAL A 97 -17.95 -9.40 -3.68
CA VAL A 97 -18.34 -9.51 -5.10
C VAL A 97 -19.44 -8.51 -5.44
N GLY A 98 -20.47 -8.38 -4.61
CA GLY A 98 -21.59 -7.47 -4.83
C GLY A 98 -21.15 -6.00 -4.91
N LEU A 99 -20.19 -5.59 -4.08
CA LEU A 99 -19.60 -4.25 -4.14
C LEU A 99 -18.98 -3.98 -5.53
N HIS A 100 -18.24 -4.93 -6.08
CA HIS A 100 -17.58 -4.76 -7.38
C HIS A 100 -18.55 -4.94 -8.55
N ALA A 101 -19.58 -5.78 -8.41
CA ALA A 101 -20.70 -5.87 -9.36
C ALA A 101 -21.42 -4.52 -9.49
N LEU A 102 -21.61 -3.80 -8.37
CA LEU A 102 -22.17 -2.45 -8.38
C LEU A 102 -21.24 -1.47 -9.14
N VAL A 103 -19.93 -1.53 -8.89
CA VAL A 103 -18.95 -0.73 -9.63
C VAL A 103 -19.02 -1.01 -11.13
N GLY A 104 -18.98 -2.27 -11.55
CA GLY A 104 -19.14 -2.66 -12.96
C GLY A 104 -20.46 -2.19 -13.55
N SER A 105 -21.56 -2.26 -12.79
CA SER A 105 -22.88 -1.82 -13.24
C SER A 105 -22.96 -0.32 -13.54
N PHE A 106 -22.20 0.53 -12.85
CA PHE A 106 -22.13 1.96 -13.19
C PHE A 106 -21.61 2.20 -14.61
N ARG A 107 -20.76 1.30 -15.16
CA ARG A 107 -20.30 1.42 -16.55
C ARG A 107 -21.45 1.35 -17.56
N ARG A 108 -22.56 0.69 -17.21
CA ARG A 108 -23.76 0.58 -18.08
C ARG A 108 -24.47 1.91 -18.28
N LEU A 109 -24.23 2.87 -17.39
CA LEU A 109 -24.79 4.23 -17.49
C LEU A 109 -24.02 5.10 -18.50
N LEU A 110 -22.85 4.65 -18.96
CA LEU A 110 -22.03 5.34 -19.95
C LEU A 110 -22.29 4.79 -21.37
N PRO A 111 -22.03 5.59 -22.43
CA PRO A 111 -22.21 5.14 -23.82
C PRO A 111 -21.48 3.83 -24.14
N PHE A 112 -22.01 3.08 -25.11
CA PHE A 112 -21.47 1.79 -25.57
C PHE A 112 -21.23 0.80 -24.42
N PRO A 113 -22.28 0.37 -23.70
CA PRO A 113 -22.15 -0.57 -22.60
C PRO A 113 -21.81 -1.96 -23.15
N THR A 114 -20.61 -2.43 -22.85
CA THR A 114 -20.15 -3.79 -23.21
C THR A 114 -19.63 -4.50 -21.98
N LYS A 115 -19.72 -5.83 -21.95
CA LYS A 115 -19.18 -6.65 -20.85
C LYS A 115 -17.67 -6.44 -20.66
N VAL A 116 -16.94 -6.29 -21.78
CA VAL A 116 -15.51 -5.93 -21.77
C VAL A 116 -15.30 -4.56 -21.13
N GLY A 117 -16.18 -3.59 -21.43
CA GLY A 117 -16.17 -2.29 -20.77
C GLY A 117 -16.39 -2.38 -19.26
N GLU A 118 -17.32 -3.21 -18.79
CA GLU A 118 -17.56 -3.45 -17.36
C GLU A 118 -16.33 -4.06 -16.67
N PHE A 119 -15.70 -5.04 -17.30
CA PHE A 119 -14.45 -5.67 -16.84
C PHE A 119 -13.35 -4.64 -16.63
N TYR A 120 -13.02 -3.84 -17.65
CA TYR A 120 -11.99 -2.80 -17.52
C TYR A 120 -12.40 -1.69 -16.55
N PHE A 121 -13.69 -1.36 -16.44
CA PHE A 121 -14.16 -0.35 -15.49
C PHE A 121 -13.88 -0.75 -14.03
N ILE A 122 -14.11 -2.02 -13.68
CA ILE A 122 -13.73 -2.55 -12.36
C ILE A 122 -12.21 -2.46 -12.17
N ARG A 123 -11.40 -2.88 -13.16
CA ARG A 123 -9.93 -2.79 -13.08
C ARG A 123 -9.43 -1.35 -12.93
N TYR A 124 -10.03 -0.38 -13.61
CA TYR A 124 -9.71 1.05 -13.45
C TYR A 124 -10.08 1.58 -12.07
N ALA A 125 -11.22 1.15 -11.52
CA ALA A 125 -11.62 1.52 -10.16
C ALA A 125 -10.61 0.97 -9.14
N LEU A 126 -10.20 -0.31 -9.28
CA LEU A 126 -9.15 -0.92 -8.45
C LEU A 126 -7.82 -0.15 -8.58
N ALA A 127 -7.41 0.17 -9.81
CA ALA A 127 -6.21 0.96 -10.08
C ALA A 127 -6.22 2.32 -9.40
N PHE A 128 -7.34 3.03 -9.48
CA PHE A 128 -7.54 4.34 -8.86
C PHE A 128 -7.50 4.25 -7.33
N VAL A 129 -8.24 3.31 -6.73
CA VAL A 129 -8.25 3.10 -5.27
C VAL A 129 -6.86 2.73 -4.77
N CYS A 130 -6.16 1.83 -5.47
CA CYS A 130 -4.78 1.48 -5.17
C CYS A 130 -3.87 2.71 -5.19
N ALA A 131 -3.97 3.56 -6.24
CA ALA A 131 -3.15 4.77 -6.38
C ALA A 131 -3.40 5.77 -5.25
N VAL A 132 -4.66 5.93 -4.83
CA VAL A 132 -5.01 6.77 -3.67
C VAL A 132 -4.39 6.22 -2.39
N CYS A 133 -4.46 4.90 -2.16
CA CYS A 133 -3.88 4.26 -0.99
C CYS A 133 -2.34 4.37 -0.96
N GLN A 134 -1.68 4.10 -2.09
CA GLN A 134 -0.23 4.29 -2.28
C GLN A 134 0.17 5.75 -1.98
N THR A 135 -0.60 6.71 -2.47
CA THR A 135 -0.36 8.15 -2.24
C THR A 135 -0.51 8.54 -0.77
N GLN A 136 -1.52 8.00 -0.06
CA GLN A 136 -1.70 8.30 1.36
C GLN A 136 -0.52 7.78 2.19
N LEU A 137 -0.07 6.55 1.93
CA LEU A 137 1.10 6.00 2.59
C LEU A 137 2.37 6.78 2.24
N PHE A 138 2.60 7.10 0.96
CA PHE A 138 3.71 7.96 0.51
C PHE A 138 3.73 9.32 1.23
N ARG A 139 2.57 9.97 1.33
CA ARG A 139 2.42 11.26 2.01
C ARG A 139 2.79 11.14 3.48
N VAL A 140 2.29 10.10 4.16
CA VAL A 140 2.59 9.86 5.57
C VAL A 140 4.07 9.57 5.78
N ILE A 141 4.70 8.73 4.94
CA ILE A 141 6.14 8.46 5.00
C ILE A 141 6.94 9.76 4.83
N SER A 142 6.53 10.62 3.90
CA SER A 142 7.21 11.90 3.63
C SER A 142 7.22 12.83 4.85
N ILE A 143 6.06 12.99 5.50
CA ILE A 143 5.91 13.94 6.61
C ILE A 143 6.38 13.38 7.96
N THR A 144 6.49 12.06 8.08
CA THR A 144 6.72 11.40 9.36
C THR A 144 8.13 10.82 9.46
N LEU A 145 8.62 10.16 8.41
CA LEU A 145 9.94 9.54 8.40
C LEU A 145 10.97 10.45 7.71
N ASN A 146 11.00 10.44 6.38
CA ASN A 146 11.92 11.24 5.59
C ASN A 146 11.40 11.34 4.14
N PRO A 147 11.45 12.52 3.51
CA PRO A 147 11.06 12.68 2.11
C PRO A 147 11.83 11.76 1.13
N ARG A 148 13.09 11.43 1.42
CA ARG A 148 13.89 10.50 0.59
C ARG A 148 13.40 9.07 0.70
N ILE A 149 13.01 8.62 1.90
CA ILE A 149 12.41 7.28 2.10
C ILE A 149 11.12 7.18 1.28
N ALA A 150 10.30 8.25 1.26
CA ALA A 150 9.08 8.26 0.46
C ALA A 150 9.36 8.12 -1.05
N LEU A 151 10.41 8.80 -1.57
CA LEU A 151 10.80 8.64 -2.98
C LEU A 151 11.27 7.22 -3.30
N PHE A 152 12.06 6.58 -2.42
CA PHE A 152 12.48 5.20 -2.62
C PHE A 152 11.32 4.21 -2.49
N PHE A 153 10.36 4.48 -1.61
CA PHE A 153 9.11 3.72 -1.54
C PHE A 153 8.33 3.83 -2.85
N LEU A 154 8.16 5.05 -3.39
CA LEU A 154 7.50 5.25 -4.68
C LEU A 154 8.21 4.46 -5.78
N LEU A 155 9.54 4.55 -5.84
CA LEU A 155 10.34 3.83 -6.83
C LEU A 155 10.14 2.32 -6.72
N ALA A 156 10.20 1.76 -5.52
CA ALA A 156 9.97 0.35 -5.26
C ALA A 156 8.57 -0.08 -5.72
N MET A 157 7.54 0.71 -5.41
CA MET A 157 6.15 0.39 -5.77
C MET A 157 5.91 0.40 -7.29
N ILE A 158 6.44 1.37 -8.04
CA ILE A 158 6.17 1.48 -9.48
C ILE A 158 7.01 0.55 -10.36
N SER A 159 8.19 0.14 -9.88
CA SER A 159 9.13 -0.69 -10.66
C SER A 159 9.06 -2.17 -10.30
N SER A 160 8.22 -2.57 -9.34
CA SER A 160 8.08 -3.98 -8.92
C SER A 160 6.99 -4.70 -9.71
N PRO A 161 7.32 -5.75 -10.49
CA PRO A 161 6.34 -6.60 -11.17
C PRO A 161 5.21 -7.11 -10.27
N GLY A 162 5.54 -7.48 -9.03
CA GLY A 162 4.53 -7.97 -8.08
C GLY A 162 3.47 -6.91 -7.75
N VAL A 163 3.90 -5.66 -7.52
CA VAL A 163 2.97 -4.55 -7.24
C VAL A 163 2.16 -4.21 -8.49
N PHE A 164 2.79 -4.23 -9.67
CA PHE A 164 2.11 -3.97 -10.93
C PHE A 164 0.91 -4.92 -11.12
N ARG A 165 1.08 -6.22 -10.87
CA ARG A 165 -0.03 -7.19 -10.93
C ARG A 165 -1.04 -7.01 -9.80
N ALA A 166 -0.55 -6.99 -8.56
CA ALA A 166 -1.41 -6.90 -7.38
C ALA A 166 -2.27 -5.62 -7.36
N ALA A 167 -1.82 -4.53 -8.00
CA ALA A 167 -2.54 -3.26 -8.01
C ALA A 167 -3.93 -3.34 -8.62
N THR A 168 -4.20 -4.29 -9.53
CA THR A 168 -5.51 -4.39 -10.21
C THR A 168 -6.12 -5.79 -10.22
N ALA A 169 -5.43 -6.77 -9.65
CA ALA A 169 -5.99 -8.10 -9.45
C ALA A 169 -7.24 -8.03 -8.59
N PHE A 170 -8.35 -8.58 -9.08
CA PHE A 170 -9.63 -8.60 -8.39
C PHE A 170 -9.66 -9.72 -7.33
N LEU A 171 -8.75 -9.60 -6.36
CA LEU A 171 -8.53 -10.56 -5.29
C LEU A 171 -8.67 -9.89 -3.92
N PRO A 172 -9.20 -10.59 -2.91
CA PRO A 172 -9.30 -10.04 -1.56
C PRO A 172 -7.93 -9.72 -0.94
N SER A 173 -6.85 -10.37 -1.40
CA SER A 173 -5.47 -10.05 -1.01
C SER A 173 -5.01 -8.68 -1.53
N SER A 174 -5.40 -8.29 -2.75
CA SER A 174 -5.16 -6.93 -3.28
C SER A 174 -5.98 -5.88 -2.54
N PHE A 175 -7.24 -6.18 -2.24
CA PHE A 175 -8.05 -5.29 -1.40
C PHE A 175 -7.45 -5.12 0.00
N ALA A 176 -6.99 -6.22 0.61
CA ALA A 176 -6.28 -6.19 1.89
C ALA A 176 -4.95 -5.41 1.82
N MET A 177 -4.24 -5.43 0.67
CA MET A 177 -3.08 -4.58 0.42
C MET A 177 -3.46 -3.09 0.47
N TYR A 178 -4.58 -2.70 -0.15
CA TYR A 178 -5.03 -1.30 -0.14
C TYR A 178 -5.31 -0.82 1.29
N THR A 179 -6.10 -1.59 2.03
CA THR A 179 -6.44 -1.25 3.41
C THR A 179 -5.24 -1.35 4.35
N THR A 180 -4.27 -2.23 4.08
CA THR A 180 -2.99 -2.28 4.81
C THR A 180 -2.21 -0.99 4.61
N MET A 181 -2.16 -0.43 3.40
CA MET A 181 -1.54 0.89 3.18
C MET A 181 -2.20 1.99 4.01
N LEU A 182 -3.54 2.01 4.07
CA LEU A 182 -4.29 2.98 4.86
C LEU A 182 -4.12 2.77 6.37
N GLY A 183 -4.10 1.52 6.83
CA GLY A 183 -3.85 1.14 8.21
C GLY A 183 -2.44 1.53 8.67
N MET A 184 -1.42 1.18 7.89
CA MET A 184 -0.04 1.60 8.11
C MET A 184 0.08 3.13 8.10
N ALA A 185 -0.56 3.82 7.14
CA ALA A 185 -0.56 5.27 7.09
C ALA A 185 -1.18 5.91 8.34
N ALA A 186 -2.22 5.30 8.93
CA ALA A 186 -2.80 5.76 10.18
C ALA A 186 -1.86 5.55 11.37
N PHE A 187 -1.26 4.35 11.52
CA PHE A 187 -0.37 4.05 12.63
C PHE A 187 0.97 4.80 12.58
N ILE A 188 1.51 5.01 11.37
CA ILE A 188 2.75 5.78 11.19
C ILE A 188 2.48 7.26 11.49
N ASN A 189 1.33 7.81 11.10
CA ASN A 189 1.07 9.24 11.24
C ASN A 189 0.75 9.68 12.68
N TRP A 190 1.76 10.16 13.39
CA TRP A 190 1.62 10.74 14.72
C TRP A 190 1.30 12.24 14.75
N ARG A 191 1.23 12.91 13.59
CA ARG A 191 0.93 14.35 13.56
C ARG A 191 -0.51 14.59 13.97
N GLY A 192 -0.68 15.28 15.10
CA GLY A 192 -1.98 15.50 15.74
C GLY A 192 -2.44 14.35 16.64
N GLY A 193 -1.54 13.47 17.07
CA GLY A 193 -1.81 12.37 18.00
C GLY A 193 -1.86 10.99 17.33
N LEU A 194 -2.02 9.95 18.17
CA LEU A 194 -2.08 8.56 17.74
C LEU A 194 -3.43 8.24 17.10
N ARG A 195 -3.41 7.68 15.89
CA ARG A 195 -4.62 7.37 15.09
C ARG A 195 -4.99 5.89 15.16
N THR A 196 -4.78 5.27 16.31
CA THR A 196 -5.00 3.83 16.57
C THR A 196 -6.39 3.37 16.13
N ALA A 197 -7.45 4.13 16.44
CA ALA A 197 -8.82 3.79 16.03
C ALA A 197 -8.95 3.70 14.50
N GLN A 198 -8.35 4.64 13.76
CA GLN A 198 -8.37 4.64 12.29
C GLN A 198 -7.53 3.48 11.73
N GLY A 199 -6.38 3.18 12.33
CA GLY A 199 -5.54 2.05 11.93
C GLY A 199 -6.27 0.71 12.11
N VAL A 200 -6.86 0.48 13.29
CA VAL A 200 -7.67 -0.70 13.60
C VAL A 200 -8.83 -0.84 12.63
N PHE A 201 -9.54 0.25 12.35
CA PHE A 201 -10.65 0.25 11.39
C PHE A 201 -10.20 -0.21 10.00
N TRP A 202 -9.11 0.35 9.45
CA TRP A 202 -8.64 -0.05 8.12
C TRP A 202 -8.18 -1.51 8.05
N PHE A 203 -7.43 -2.00 9.04
CA PHE A 203 -7.08 -3.42 9.08
C PHE A 203 -8.32 -4.32 9.21
N ALA A 204 -9.35 -3.89 9.94
CA ALA A 204 -10.61 -4.62 10.00
C ALA A 204 -11.38 -4.60 8.69
N VAL A 205 -11.44 -3.47 7.96
CA VAL A 205 -12.03 -3.42 6.60
C VAL A 205 -11.34 -4.43 5.68
N GLY A 206 -10.00 -4.46 5.72
CA GLY A 206 -9.20 -5.43 4.96
C GLY A 206 -9.42 -6.88 5.39
N GLY A 207 -9.56 -7.14 6.68
CA GLY A 207 -9.80 -8.48 7.22
C GLY A 207 -11.20 -9.02 6.96
N VAL A 208 -12.22 -8.17 7.06
CA VAL A 208 -13.63 -8.55 6.97
C VAL A 208 -14.07 -8.67 5.51
N LEU A 209 -13.76 -7.68 4.67
CA LEU A 209 -14.19 -7.69 3.26
C LEU A 209 -13.13 -8.29 2.33
N GLY A 210 -11.86 -8.12 2.67
CA GLY A 210 -10.74 -8.68 1.91
C GLY A 210 -10.38 -10.08 2.43
N TRP A 211 -9.26 -10.15 3.12
CA TRP A 211 -8.70 -11.41 3.59
C TRP A 211 -8.40 -11.36 5.10
N PRO A 212 -9.05 -12.18 5.93
CA PRO A 212 -9.00 -12.05 7.40
C PRO A 212 -7.60 -12.21 7.99
N PHE A 213 -6.75 -13.01 7.35
CA PHE A 213 -5.37 -13.22 7.80
C PHE A 213 -4.55 -11.93 7.78
N SER A 214 -4.88 -10.96 6.91
CA SER A 214 -4.19 -9.66 6.81
C SER A 214 -4.23 -8.84 8.10
N VAL A 215 -5.17 -9.11 9.01
CA VAL A 215 -5.23 -8.48 10.35
C VAL A 215 -3.95 -8.74 11.15
N ALA A 216 -3.23 -9.83 10.88
CA ALA A 216 -1.93 -10.10 11.50
C ALA A 216 -0.90 -8.99 11.27
N LEU A 217 -0.98 -8.26 10.14
CA LEU A 217 -0.09 -7.12 9.84
C LEU A 217 -0.30 -5.93 10.80
N ALA A 218 -1.43 -5.87 11.51
CA ALA A 218 -1.68 -4.86 12.53
C ALA A 218 -0.94 -5.13 13.85
N VAL A 219 -0.54 -6.40 14.10
CA VAL A 219 -0.02 -6.85 15.40
C VAL A 219 1.13 -5.98 15.89
N PRO A 220 2.18 -5.67 15.09
CA PRO A 220 3.29 -4.88 15.62
C PRO A 220 2.88 -3.47 16.07
N PHE A 221 1.94 -2.84 15.37
CA PHE A 221 1.45 -1.52 15.73
C PHE A 221 0.59 -1.54 17.00
N LEU A 222 -0.19 -2.61 17.20
CA LEU A 222 -1.00 -2.79 18.41
C LEU A 222 -0.13 -3.13 19.62
N VAL A 223 0.93 -3.93 19.43
CA VAL A 223 1.92 -4.20 20.48
C VAL A 223 2.61 -2.89 20.90
N GLU A 224 2.99 -2.05 19.94
CA GLU A 224 3.55 -0.73 20.24
C GLU A 224 2.59 0.16 21.06
N GLU A 225 1.32 0.23 20.66
CA GLU A 225 0.29 0.96 21.40
C GLU A 225 0.18 0.45 22.84
N GLY A 226 0.18 -0.88 23.03
CA GLY A 226 0.13 -1.50 24.36
C GLY A 226 1.36 -1.20 25.21
N VAL A 227 2.56 -1.26 24.64
CA VAL A 227 3.80 -0.90 25.33
C VAL A 227 3.77 0.56 25.76
N LEU A 228 3.36 1.48 24.88
CA LEU A 228 3.25 2.90 25.21
C LEU A 228 2.17 3.19 26.24
N ALA A 229 1.06 2.45 26.20
CA ALA A 229 -0.02 2.55 27.18
C ALA A 229 0.46 2.16 28.59
N VAL A 230 1.24 1.07 28.71
CA VAL A 230 1.76 0.59 30.00
C VAL A 230 2.87 1.48 30.54
N VAL A 231 3.79 1.94 29.68
CA VAL A 231 4.97 2.72 30.11
C VAL A 231 4.61 4.15 30.51
N ASN A 232 3.61 4.77 29.86
CA ASN A 232 3.28 6.19 30.09
C ASN A 232 2.21 6.41 31.17
N GLY A 233 1.88 5.38 31.95
CA GLY A 233 0.99 5.47 33.10
C GLY A 233 -0.51 5.38 32.79
N ARG A 234 -1.34 5.57 33.83
CA ARG A 234 -2.78 5.25 33.82
C ARG A 234 -3.57 6.05 32.77
N GLU A 235 -3.30 7.34 32.60
CA GLU A 235 -4.03 8.18 31.63
C GLU A 235 -3.76 7.73 30.19
N ALA A 236 -2.49 7.45 29.85
CA ALA A 236 -2.12 6.94 28.54
C ALA A 236 -2.76 5.57 28.26
N PHE A 237 -2.88 4.73 29.29
CA PHE A 237 -3.57 3.46 29.21
C PHE A 237 -5.07 3.62 28.92
N ILE A 238 -5.77 4.48 29.67
CA ILE A 238 -7.21 4.77 29.45
C ILE A 238 -7.43 5.30 28.02
N ASP A 239 -6.57 6.20 27.56
CA ASP A 239 -6.66 6.77 26.22
C ASP A 239 -6.39 5.73 25.12
N ALA A 240 -5.44 4.82 25.33
CA ALA A 240 -5.18 3.71 24.41
C ALA A 240 -6.37 2.76 24.32
N VAL A 241 -6.95 2.37 25.46
CA VAL A 241 -8.17 1.54 25.51
C VAL A 241 -9.33 2.25 24.82
N ARG A 242 -9.52 3.55 25.06
CA ARG A 242 -10.56 4.34 24.39
C ARG A 242 -10.38 4.36 22.88
N ARG A 243 -9.15 4.54 22.38
CA ARG A 243 -8.88 4.50 20.94
C ARG A 243 -9.13 3.11 20.36
N LEU A 244 -8.73 2.04 21.07
CA LEU A 244 -8.96 0.67 20.64
C LEU A 244 -10.45 0.33 20.59
N VAL A 245 -11.21 0.65 21.63
CA VAL A 245 -12.67 0.45 21.68
C VAL A 245 -13.38 1.22 20.57
N LYS A 246 -12.97 2.47 20.30
CA LYS A 246 -13.50 3.24 19.16
C LYS A 246 -13.20 2.57 17.82
N GLY A 247 -11.98 2.06 17.63
CA GLY A 247 -11.59 1.32 16.43
C GLY A 247 -12.42 0.06 16.25
N VAL A 248 -12.48 -0.80 17.29
CA VAL A 248 -13.26 -2.05 17.29
C VAL A 248 -14.75 -1.79 17.10
N GLY A 249 -15.30 -0.76 17.76
CA GLY A 249 -16.69 -0.35 17.61
C GLY A 249 -17.02 0.10 16.19
N ALA A 250 -16.13 0.86 15.53
CA ALA A 250 -16.29 1.21 14.13
C ALA A 250 -16.18 -0.02 13.21
N SER A 251 -15.28 -0.95 13.51
CA SER A 251 -15.11 -2.21 12.77
C SER A 251 -16.34 -3.11 12.85
N LEU A 252 -17.10 -3.06 13.95
CA LEU A 252 -18.34 -3.82 14.11
C LEU A 252 -19.36 -3.46 13.02
N LEU A 253 -19.40 -2.21 12.55
CA LEU A 253 -20.29 -1.81 11.45
C LEU A 253 -19.95 -2.54 10.14
N VAL A 254 -18.66 -2.76 9.88
CA VAL A 254 -18.19 -3.48 8.69
C VAL A 254 -18.55 -4.97 8.80
N VAL A 255 -18.37 -5.55 9.99
CA VAL A 255 -18.77 -6.94 10.28
C VAL A 255 -20.27 -7.11 10.11
N LEU A 256 -21.08 -6.20 10.65
CA LEU A 256 -22.53 -6.25 10.53
C LEU A 256 -22.99 -6.12 9.09
N ALA A 257 -22.37 -5.26 8.29
CA ALA A 257 -22.67 -5.12 6.86
C ALA A 257 -22.33 -6.40 6.10
N GLU A 258 -21.13 -6.96 6.28
CA GLU A 258 -20.69 -8.21 5.65
C GLU A 258 -21.62 -9.37 6.05
N PHE A 259 -21.86 -9.54 7.34
CA PHE A 259 -22.75 -10.55 7.89
C PHE A 259 -24.16 -10.44 7.31
N SER A 260 -24.74 -9.23 7.27
CA SER A 260 -26.12 -9.04 6.78
C SER A 260 -26.25 -9.37 5.30
N ILE A 261 -25.31 -8.89 4.48
CA ILE A 261 -25.32 -9.14 3.04
C ILE A 261 -25.09 -10.63 2.79
N SER A 262 -23.98 -11.19 3.27
CA SER A 262 -23.64 -12.59 3.03
C SER A 262 -24.71 -13.54 3.56
N SER A 263 -25.26 -13.31 4.76
CA SER A 263 -26.33 -14.14 5.32
C SER A 263 -27.60 -14.11 4.47
N THR A 264 -27.92 -12.97 3.85
CA THR A 264 -29.07 -12.84 2.96
C THR A 264 -28.87 -13.67 1.70
N PHE A 265 -27.68 -13.61 1.08
CA PHE A 265 -27.37 -14.40 -0.11
C PHE A 265 -27.31 -15.90 0.18
N TYR A 266 -26.70 -16.30 1.30
CA TYR A 266 -26.62 -17.70 1.72
C TYR A 266 -27.92 -18.26 2.31
N ARG A 267 -28.88 -17.39 2.65
CA ARG A 267 -30.13 -17.73 3.38
C ARG A 267 -29.88 -18.42 4.73
N LEU A 268 -28.73 -18.13 5.36
CA LEU A 268 -28.27 -18.69 6.62
C LEU A 268 -27.41 -17.64 7.35
N PRO A 269 -27.51 -17.48 8.68
CA PRO A 269 -26.59 -16.67 9.47
C PRO A 269 -25.13 -17.10 9.23
N THR A 270 -24.35 -16.25 8.59
CA THR A 270 -23.02 -16.59 8.07
C THR A 270 -22.03 -15.47 8.36
N LEU A 271 -20.97 -15.81 9.08
CA LEU A 271 -19.81 -14.93 9.27
C LEU A 271 -18.66 -15.43 8.40
N VAL A 272 -18.61 -14.99 7.14
CA VAL A 272 -17.68 -15.52 6.12
C VAL A 272 -16.21 -15.42 6.55
N PRO A 273 -15.73 -14.30 7.13
CA PRO A 273 -14.33 -14.18 7.56
C PRO A 273 -13.96 -15.17 8.67
N LEU A 274 -14.91 -15.58 9.51
CA LEU A 274 -14.68 -16.62 10.51
C LEU A 274 -14.66 -18.00 9.84
N ASN A 275 -15.61 -18.28 8.95
CA ASN A 275 -15.69 -19.57 8.25
C ASN A 275 -14.42 -19.88 7.48
N ILE A 276 -13.85 -18.91 6.76
CA ILE A 276 -12.60 -19.12 6.02
C ILE A 276 -11.41 -19.36 6.95
N VAL A 277 -11.36 -18.73 8.13
CA VAL A 277 -10.32 -18.99 9.14
C VAL A 277 -10.46 -20.41 9.70
N LEU A 278 -11.69 -20.80 10.08
CA LEU A 278 -11.98 -22.16 10.55
C LEU A 278 -11.61 -23.20 9.49
N TYR A 279 -11.97 -22.94 8.23
CA TYR A 279 -11.70 -23.85 7.13
C TYR A 279 -10.19 -23.98 6.84
N ASN A 280 -9.45 -22.88 6.78
CA ASN A 280 -8.03 -22.92 6.38
C ASN A 280 -7.06 -23.30 7.50
N VAL A 281 -7.40 -23.02 8.76
CA VAL A 281 -6.47 -23.19 9.89
C VAL A 281 -6.83 -24.40 10.76
N PHE A 282 -8.12 -24.66 10.96
CA PHE A 282 -8.59 -25.63 11.95
C PHE A 282 -9.21 -26.89 11.34
N SER A 283 -9.19 -27.03 10.01
CA SER A 283 -9.69 -28.23 9.34
C SER A 283 -8.73 -29.43 9.46
N PRO A 284 -9.26 -30.66 9.38
CA PRO A 284 -8.44 -31.87 9.29
C PRO A 284 -7.42 -31.83 8.13
N PRO A 285 -6.31 -32.59 8.19
CA PRO A 285 -5.20 -32.51 7.22
C PRO A 285 -5.56 -32.76 5.74
N HIS A 286 -6.68 -33.43 5.47
CA HIS A 286 -7.21 -33.71 4.13
C HIS A 286 -8.16 -32.60 3.60
N LYS A 287 -8.27 -31.49 4.33
CA LYS A 287 -9.05 -30.29 4.01
C LYS A 287 -8.17 -29.05 4.21
N GLY A 288 -8.59 -27.92 3.66
CA GLY A 288 -7.84 -26.68 3.74
C GLY A 288 -6.78 -26.54 2.64
N PRO A 289 -5.87 -25.56 2.74
CA PRO A 289 -5.10 -25.07 1.60
C PRO A 289 -4.10 -26.08 1.02
N ASN A 290 -3.65 -27.06 1.81
CA ASN A 290 -2.63 -28.02 1.37
C ASN A 290 -3.12 -28.97 0.26
N ILE A 291 -4.44 -29.10 0.07
CA ILE A 291 -5.02 -29.91 -1.02
C ILE A 291 -4.68 -29.33 -2.40
N TYR A 292 -4.31 -28.05 -2.47
CA TYR A 292 -3.89 -27.36 -3.69
C TYR A 292 -2.38 -27.44 -3.95
N GLY A 293 -1.68 -28.30 -3.21
CA GLY A 293 -0.24 -28.49 -3.31
C GLY A 293 0.55 -27.77 -2.21
N THR A 294 1.83 -28.11 -2.09
CA THR A 294 2.73 -27.53 -1.09
C THR A 294 4.06 -27.18 -1.73
N GLU A 295 4.72 -26.15 -1.23
CA GLU A 295 5.98 -25.64 -1.77
C GLU A 295 7.04 -25.54 -0.66
N PRO A 296 8.34 -25.68 -0.97
CA PRO A 296 9.39 -25.53 0.02
C PRO A 296 9.47 -24.09 0.55
N TRP A 297 10.13 -23.91 1.70
CA TRP A 297 10.30 -22.58 2.32
C TRP A 297 10.99 -21.55 1.40
N SER A 298 11.83 -22.01 0.47
CA SER A 298 12.56 -21.17 -0.48
C SER A 298 11.68 -20.57 -1.59
N PHE A 299 10.42 -20.98 -1.69
CA PHE A 299 9.45 -20.45 -2.67
C PHE A 299 9.34 -18.94 -2.62
N TYR A 300 9.12 -18.34 -1.44
CA TYR A 300 8.97 -16.88 -1.33
C TYR A 300 10.25 -16.12 -1.59
N ILE A 301 11.43 -16.73 -1.37
CA ILE A 301 12.70 -16.11 -1.78
C ILE A 301 12.74 -15.97 -3.29
N ARG A 302 12.47 -17.07 -4.03
CA ARG A 302 12.45 -17.05 -5.50
C ARG A 302 11.38 -16.12 -6.02
N ASN A 303 10.16 -16.22 -5.48
CA ASN A 303 9.03 -15.40 -5.90
C ASN A 303 9.29 -13.90 -5.67
N LEU A 304 9.74 -13.50 -4.48
CA LEU A 304 9.96 -12.10 -4.16
C LEU A 304 11.20 -11.52 -4.83
N LEU A 305 12.24 -12.31 -5.11
CA LEU A 305 13.36 -11.86 -5.96
C LEU A 305 12.89 -11.54 -7.38
N LEU A 306 12.00 -12.36 -7.93
CA LEU A 306 11.43 -12.11 -9.25
C LEU A 306 10.48 -10.90 -9.24
N ASN A 307 9.72 -10.70 -8.16
CA ASN A 307 8.70 -9.65 -8.06
C ASN A 307 9.20 -8.29 -7.59
N PHE A 308 10.31 -8.25 -6.85
CA PHE A 308 10.87 -7.05 -6.22
C PHE A 308 12.38 -6.88 -6.47
N HIS A 309 13.03 -7.78 -7.21
CA HIS A 309 14.44 -7.66 -7.65
C HIS A 309 15.37 -7.18 -6.53
N ILE A 310 15.98 -5.98 -6.61
CA ILE A 310 16.88 -5.48 -5.56
C ILE A 310 16.13 -5.06 -4.29
N PHE A 311 14.85 -4.71 -4.39
CA PHE A 311 14.06 -4.25 -3.25
C PHE A 311 13.78 -5.37 -2.25
N PHE A 312 13.71 -6.64 -2.67
CA PHE A 312 13.56 -7.75 -1.73
C PHE A 312 14.76 -7.94 -0.79
N PRO A 313 16.01 -8.11 -1.27
CA PRO A 313 17.17 -8.21 -0.38
C PRO A 313 17.37 -6.92 0.43
N LEU A 314 17.06 -5.74 -0.13
CA LEU A 314 17.03 -4.51 0.65
C LEU A 314 15.98 -4.55 1.76
N ALA A 315 14.79 -5.10 1.53
CA ALA A 315 13.76 -5.25 2.56
C ALA A 315 14.22 -6.18 3.69
N LEU A 316 14.90 -7.28 3.37
CA LEU A 316 15.52 -8.18 4.36
C LEU A 316 16.70 -7.53 5.10
N ALA A 317 17.41 -6.62 4.46
CA ALA A 317 18.52 -5.89 5.08
C ALA A 317 18.06 -4.79 6.06
N SER A 318 16.77 -4.44 6.09
CA SER A 318 16.27 -3.30 6.86
C SER A 318 16.51 -3.42 8.36
N LEU A 319 16.16 -4.56 8.95
CA LEU A 319 16.39 -4.84 10.36
C LEU A 319 17.89 -4.89 10.72
N PRO A 320 18.75 -5.70 10.06
CA PRO A 320 20.17 -5.74 10.40
C PRO A 320 20.87 -4.39 10.19
N LEU A 321 20.56 -3.66 9.10
CA LEU A 321 21.13 -2.33 8.88
C LEU A 321 20.70 -1.33 9.96
N PHE A 322 19.45 -1.39 10.40
CA PHE A 322 18.96 -0.55 11.48
C PHE A 322 19.65 -0.84 12.82
N ILE A 323 19.82 -2.13 13.15
CA ILE A 323 20.56 -2.56 14.35
C ILE A 323 22.00 -2.07 14.29
N LEU A 324 22.70 -2.31 13.16
CA LEU A 324 24.07 -1.83 12.96
C LEU A 324 24.19 -0.31 13.10
N LEU A 325 23.25 0.45 12.52
CA LEU A 325 23.22 1.91 12.64
C LEU A 325 23.13 2.36 14.10
N LYS A 326 22.28 1.72 14.91
CA LYS A 326 22.15 2.02 16.34
C LYS A 326 23.40 1.64 17.14
N LEU A 327 23.99 0.49 16.85
CA LEU A 327 25.25 0.05 17.47
C LEU A 327 26.40 1.03 17.17
N PHE A 328 26.61 1.40 15.90
CA PHE A 328 27.65 2.36 15.52
C PHE A 328 27.42 3.76 16.09
N SER A 329 26.16 4.17 16.22
CA SER A 329 25.79 5.46 16.82
C SER A 329 25.79 5.42 18.35
N ARG A 330 26.10 4.28 18.98
CA ARG A 330 26.02 4.03 20.43
C ARG A 330 24.68 4.45 21.04
N GLN A 331 23.60 4.29 20.30
CA GLN A 331 22.24 4.61 20.75
C GLN A 331 21.51 3.33 21.16
N PRO A 332 20.74 3.35 22.27
CA PRO A 332 19.96 2.19 22.67
C PRO A 332 18.90 1.88 21.61
N LEU A 333 18.65 0.60 21.35
CA LEU A 333 17.65 0.17 20.35
C LEU A 333 16.24 0.70 20.68
N ALA A 334 15.92 0.83 21.98
CA ALA A 334 14.68 1.42 22.46
C ALA A 334 14.42 2.85 21.94
N SER A 335 15.46 3.64 21.68
CA SER A 335 15.34 4.98 21.05
C SER A 335 14.83 4.92 19.61
N GLY A 336 14.72 3.72 19.04
CA GLY A 336 14.32 3.42 17.68
C GLY A 336 13.09 2.51 17.58
N LEU A 337 12.34 2.34 18.68
CA LEU A 337 11.21 1.40 18.77
C LEU A 337 10.20 1.57 17.61
N ARG A 338 9.86 2.81 17.28
CA ARG A 338 8.93 3.13 16.18
C ARG A 338 9.43 2.62 14.82
N THR A 339 10.72 2.78 14.54
CA THR A 339 11.30 2.27 13.28
C THR A 339 11.26 0.74 13.26
N LEU A 340 11.51 0.06 14.38
CA LEU A 340 11.36 -1.40 14.45
C LEU A 340 9.92 -1.83 14.19
N VAL A 341 8.95 -1.11 14.76
CA VAL A 341 7.52 -1.38 14.55
C VAL A 341 7.15 -1.20 13.08
N PHE A 342 7.69 -0.18 12.39
CA PHE A 342 7.44 0.02 10.96
C PHE A 342 8.08 -1.06 10.08
N ILE A 343 9.22 -1.61 10.52
CA ILE A 343 9.97 -2.64 9.78
C ILE A 343 9.35 -4.04 9.94
N SER A 344 8.81 -4.32 11.12
CA SER A 344 8.37 -5.66 11.53
C SER A 344 7.22 -6.31 10.74
N PRO A 345 6.22 -5.61 10.14
CA PRO A 345 5.08 -6.26 9.52
C PRO A 345 5.50 -7.15 8.34
N PHE A 346 6.50 -6.73 7.57
CA PHE A 346 7.03 -7.55 6.47
C PHE A 346 7.68 -8.85 6.98
N TYR A 347 8.51 -8.77 8.02
CA TYR A 347 9.16 -9.97 8.59
C TYR A 347 8.15 -10.91 9.25
N LEU A 348 7.16 -10.36 9.97
CA LEU A 348 6.08 -11.13 10.56
C LEU A 348 5.33 -11.92 9.48
N TRP A 349 4.91 -11.22 8.41
CA TRP A 349 4.18 -11.85 7.31
C TRP A 349 4.99 -12.88 6.56
N LEU A 350 6.24 -12.54 6.21
CA LEU A 350 7.16 -13.45 5.54
C LEU A 350 7.41 -14.70 6.38
N GLY A 351 7.57 -14.56 7.70
CA GLY A 351 7.73 -15.67 8.63
C GLY A 351 6.51 -16.58 8.68
N ILE A 352 5.31 -16.01 8.85
CA ILE A 352 4.04 -16.74 8.88
C ILE A 352 3.88 -17.58 7.61
N PHE A 353 3.96 -16.97 6.43
CA PHE A 353 3.70 -17.68 5.17
C PHE A 353 4.84 -18.60 4.74
N SER A 354 6.10 -18.30 5.09
CA SER A 354 7.21 -19.24 4.84
C SER A 354 7.07 -20.52 5.64
N ALA A 355 6.48 -20.44 6.85
CA ALA A 355 6.21 -21.60 7.70
C ALA A 355 5.01 -22.43 7.24
N GLN A 356 4.06 -21.85 6.48
CA GLN A 356 2.93 -22.61 5.95
C GLN A 356 3.37 -23.54 4.81
N PRO A 357 2.92 -24.81 4.76
CA PRO A 357 3.26 -25.73 3.67
C PRO A 357 2.75 -25.25 2.30
N HIS A 358 1.48 -24.83 2.25
CA HIS A 358 0.88 -24.24 1.06
C HIS A 358 1.32 -22.79 0.87
N LYS A 359 1.64 -22.41 -0.36
CA LYS A 359 2.16 -21.08 -0.71
C LYS A 359 1.62 -20.65 -2.06
N GLU A 360 1.32 -19.37 -2.15
CA GLU A 360 0.85 -18.74 -3.39
C GLU A 360 1.40 -17.32 -3.47
N GLU A 361 1.62 -16.82 -4.69
CA GLU A 361 2.13 -15.47 -4.89
C GLU A 361 1.20 -14.41 -4.27
N ARG A 362 -0.12 -14.55 -4.48
CA ARG A 362 -1.13 -13.62 -3.99
C ARG A 362 -1.19 -13.49 -2.46
N PHE A 363 -0.67 -14.47 -1.71
CA PHE A 363 -0.61 -14.37 -0.24
C PHE A 363 0.35 -13.28 0.22
N MET A 364 1.30 -12.86 -0.61
CA MET A 364 2.25 -11.80 -0.27
C MET A 364 1.72 -10.39 -0.56
N TYR A 365 0.63 -10.24 -1.32
CA TYR A 365 0.12 -8.93 -1.73
C TYR A 365 -0.12 -7.98 -0.54
N PRO A 366 -0.75 -8.40 0.58
CA PRO A 366 -0.98 -7.51 1.71
C PRO A 366 0.31 -6.91 2.30
N ALA A 367 1.44 -7.62 2.20
CA ALA A 367 2.72 -7.19 2.76
C ALA A 367 3.62 -6.41 1.78
N TYR A 368 3.26 -6.29 0.51
CA TYR A 368 4.04 -5.54 -0.49
C TYR A 368 4.35 -4.08 -0.08
N PRO A 369 3.43 -3.31 0.52
CA PRO A 369 3.74 -1.97 1.01
C PRO A 369 4.76 -1.96 2.15
N ALA A 370 4.73 -2.96 3.03
CA ALA A 370 5.71 -3.11 4.11
C ALA A 370 7.08 -3.53 3.57
N LEU A 371 7.12 -4.43 2.57
CA LEU A 371 8.36 -4.78 1.85
C LEU A 371 8.98 -3.52 1.22
N ALA A 372 8.19 -2.75 0.46
CA ALA A 372 8.66 -1.54 -0.19
C ALA A 372 9.15 -0.49 0.82
N LEU A 373 8.48 -0.34 1.97
CA LEU A 373 8.92 0.54 3.05
C LEU A 373 10.27 0.08 3.64
N ASN A 374 10.42 -1.21 3.92
CA ASN A 374 11.68 -1.78 4.43
C ASN A 374 12.83 -1.54 3.46
N ALA A 375 12.61 -1.80 2.18
CA ALA A 375 13.59 -1.57 1.12
C ALA A 375 13.99 -0.08 1.04
N ALA A 376 13.01 0.82 1.15
CA ALA A 376 13.24 2.26 1.14
C ALA A 376 14.05 2.75 2.36
N ILE A 377 13.77 2.20 3.55
CA ILE A 377 14.54 2.48 4.76
C ILE A 377 15.99 1.99 4.61
N SER A 378 16.19 0.76 4.13
CA SER A 378 17.53 0.21 3.89
C SER A 378 18.32 1.06 2.90
N LEU A 379 17.70 1.42 1.78
CA LEU A 379 18.33 2.25 0.77
C LEU A 379 18.69 3.63 1.34
N HIS A 380 17.82 4.22 2.17
CA HIS A 380 18.13 5.47 2.86
C HIS A 380 19.34 5.35 3.80
N ILE A 381 19.44 4.28 4.59
CA ILE A 381 20.57 4.02 5.50
C ILE A 381 21.87 3.82 4.70
N LEU A 382 21.83 2.98 3.66
CA LEU A 382 22.99 2.68 2.81
C LEU A 382 23.48 3.93 2.09
N LEU A 383 22.59 4.73 1.51
CA LEU A 383 22.97 5.97 0.82
C LEU A 383 23.46 7.05 1.78
N ALA A 384 22.93 7.11 3.01
CA ALA A 384 23.47 7.99 4.04
C ALA A 384 24.90 7.58 4.45
N ALA A 385 25.18 6.28 4.53
CA ALA A 385 26.52 5.76 4.80
C ALA A 385 27.48 6.03 3.62
N LEU A 386 27.06 5.76 2.39
CA LEU A 386 27.85 6.02 1.17
C LEU A 386 28.14 7.52 0.97
N GLY A 387 27.18 8.38 1.32
CA GLY A 387 27.29 9.83 1.22
C GLY A 387 28.26 10.47 2.22
N GLN A 388 28.85 9.71 3.17
CA GLN A 388 29.85 10.24 4.07
C GLN A 388 31.13 10.61 3.31
N SER A 389 31.58 11.86 3.48
CA SER A 389 32.79 12.42 2.84
C SER A 389 33.96 12.57 3.81
N SER A 390 33.91 11.91 4.98
CA SER A 390 34.98 12.01 5.97
C SER A 390 36.26 11.33 5.44
N PRO A 391 37.38 12.05 5.29
CA PRO A 391 38.63 11.50 4.75
C PRO A 391 39.25 10.40 5.64
N ARG A 392 38.76 10.27 6.88
CA ARG A 392 39.11 9.21 7.83
C ARG A 392 38.49 7.85 7.50
N THR A 393 37.50 7.81 6.63
CA THR A 393 36.82 6.57 6.22
C THR A 393 37.23 6.20 4.79
N LEU A 394 37.36 4.91 4.49
CA LEU A 394 37.65 4.43 3.14
C LEU A 394 36.59 4.90 2.13
N ILE A 395 35.32 4.88 2.53
CA ILE A 395 34.18 5.35 1.73
C ILE A 395 34.29 6.85 1.43
N GLY A 396 34.75 7.66 2.39
CA GLY A 396 34.92 9.11 2.19
C GLY A 396 35.99 9.49 1.19
N ARG A 397 36.93 8.60 0.87
CA ARG A 397 37.97 8.81 -0.16
C ARG A 397 37.48 8.52 -1.57
N VAL A 398 36.36 7.83 -1.73
CA VAL A 398 35.81 7.52 -3.05
C VAL A 398 35.21 8.80 -3.67
N PRO A 399 35.54 9.16 -4.93
CA PRO A 399 34.99 10.34 -5.58
C PRO A 399 33.47 10.32 -5.64
N ALA A 400 32.84 11.48 -5.43
CA ALA A 400 31.38 11.61 -5.44
C ALA A 400 30.75 11.13 -6.76
N GLY A 401 31.41 11.40 -7.90
CA GLY A 401 30.95 10.94 -9.22
C GLY A 401 30.90 9.41 -9.32
N LEU A 402 31.89 8.69 -8.77
CA LEU A 402 31.90 7.23 -8.78
C LEU A 402 30.83 6.64 -7.86
N LYS A 403 30.59 7.26 -6.70
CA LYS A 403 29.47 6.89 -5.81
C LYS A 403 28.13 7.07 -6.49
N LEU A 404 27.93 8.20 -7.15
CA LEU A 404 26.70 8.48 -7.90
C LEU A 404 26.52 7.48 -9.04
N LEU A 405 27.57 7.21 -9.82
CA LEU A 405 27.53 6.22 -10.89
C LEU A 405 27.12 4.84 -10.37
N LEU A 406 27.70 4.38 -9.26
CA LEU A 406 27.34 3.10 -8.63
C LEU A 406 25.87 3.05 -8.22
N VAL A 407 25.36 4.11 -7.61
CA VAL A 407 23.95 4.17 -7.16
C VAL A 407 23.00 4.19 -8.35
N VAL A 408 23.28 5.05 -9.35
CA VAL A 408 22.45 5.18 -10.54
C VAL A 408 22.48 3.91 -11.39
N SER A 409 23.64 3.27 -11.55
CA SER A 409 23.74 2.02 -12.31
C SER A 409 23.05 0.86 -11.61
N THR A 410 23.19 0.74 -10.29
CA THR A 410 22.56 -0.33 -9.50
C THR A 410 21.04 -0.19 -9.50
N LEU A 411 20.53 1.00 -9.15
CA LEU A 411 19.08 1.24 -9.13
C LEU A 411 18.50 1.24 -10.55
N GLY A 412 19.19 1.86 -11.51
CA GLY A 412 18.78 1.90 -12.91
C GLY A 412 18.64 0.49 -13.50
N THR A 413 19.63 -0.37 -13.30
CA THR A 413 19.56 -1.77 -13.73
C THR A 413 18.38 -2.49 -13.07
N SER A 414 18.15 -2.32 -11.76
CA SER A 414 17.01 -2.97 -11.10
C SER A 414 15.66 -2.52 -11.64
N ILE A 415 15.50 -1.23 -11.92
CA ILE A 415 14.28 -0.66 -12.51
C ILE A 415 14.06 -1.24 -13.92
N ILE A 416 15.11 -1.29 -14.74
CA ILE A 416 15.07 -1.87 -16.08
C ILE A 416 14.64 -3.33 -16.00
N LEU A 417 15.25 -4.14 -15.13
CA LEU A 417 14.88 -5.54 -14.92
C LEU A 417 13.41 -5.69 -14.50
N GLY A 418 12.93 -4.81 -13.62
CA GLY A 418 11.53 -4.75 -13.22
C GLY A 418 10.59 -4.52 -14.40
N PHE A 419 10.84 -3.47 -15.20
CA PHE A 419 10.03 -3.20 -16.38
C PHE A 419 10.16 -4.26 -17.47
N SER A 420 11.36 -4.81 -17.70
CA SER A 420 11.56 -5.91 -18.64
C SER A 420 10.73 -7.14 -18.25
N ARG A 421 10.59 -7.44 -16.95
CA ARG A 421 9.72 -8.53 -16.49
C ARG A 421 8.24 -8.23 -16.68
N ILE A 422 7.80 -6.99 -16.43
CA ILE A 422 6.40 -6.57 -16.68
C ILE A 422 6.08 -6.71 -18.18
N LEU A 423 6.94 -6.17 -19.04
CA LEU A 423 6.77 -6.24 -20.49
C LEU A 423 6.87 -7.67 -21.02
N GLY A 424 7.83 -8.46 -20.51
CA GLY A 424 7.97 -9.86 -20.91
C GLY A 424 6.78 -10.73 -20.51
N ALA A 425 6.15 -10.46 -19.36
CA ALA A 425 4.92 -11.17 -18.97
C ALA A 425 3.75 -10.79 -19.88
N TYR A 426 3.63 -9.52 -20.26
CA TYR A 426 2.63 -9.08 -21.23
C TYR A 426 2.84 -9.74 -22.60
N ASP A 427 4.07 -9.67 -23.14
CA ASP A 427 4.40 -10.23 -24.45
C ASP A 427 4.15 -11.75 -24.50
N ALA A 428 4.59 -12.48 -23.48
CA ALA A 428 4.47 -13.94 -23.45
C ALA A 428 3.05 -14.46 -23.11
N PHE A 429 2.23 -13.70 -22.39
CA PHE A 429 0.96 -14.19 -21.83
C PHE A 429 -0.27 -13.33 -22.14
N SER A 430 -0.19 -12.37 -23.07
CA SER A 430 -1.33 -11.52 -23.48
C SER A 430 -2.37 -12.21 -24.37
N ALA A 431 -2.12 -13.44 -24.83
CA ALA A 431 -3.02 -14.16 -25.73
C ALA A 431 -4.50 -14.15 -25.29
N PRO A 432 -4.88 -14.37 -24.00
CA PRO A 432 -6.28 -14.31 -23.56
C PRO A 432 -6.97 -12.96 -23.76
N LEU A 433 -6.21 -11.86 -23.84
CA LEU A 433 -6.76 -10.52 -24.07
C LEU A 433 -7.14 -10.28 -25.53
N HIS A 434 -6.42 -10.92 -26.46
CA HIS A 434 -6.55 -10.67 -27.90
C HIS A 434 -7.28 -11.78 -28.65
N ILE A 435 -7.33 -13.00 -28.11
CA ILE A 435 -7.82 -14.19 -28.83
C ILE A 435 -9.26 -14.08 -29.31
N TYR A 436 -10.08 -13.26 -28.63
CA TYR A 436 -11.49 -13.04 -28.98
C TYR A 436 -11.74 -11.79 -29.85
N GLU A 437 -10.73 -10.96 -30.13
CA GLU A 437 -10.88 -9.78 -30.99
C GLU A 437 -11.40 -10.13 -32.40
N PRO A 438 -10.94 -11.20 -33.08
CA PRO A 438 -11.44 -11.55 -34.40
C PRO A 438 -12.95 -11.84 -34.42
N LEU A 439 -13.51 -12.36 -33.32
CA LEU A 439 -14.95 -12.65 -33.20
C LEU A 439 -15.81 -11.39 -33.10
N GLN A 440 -15.21 -10.22 -32.85
CA GLN A 440 -15.92 -8.93 -32.84
C GLN A 440 -16.00 -8.29 -34.23
N SER A 441 -15.40 -8.92 -35.25
CA SER A 441 -15.44 -8.42 -36.63
C SER A 441 -16.84 -8.58 -37.24
N PRO A 442 -17.34 -7.59 -37.99
CA PRO A 442 -18.63 -7.69 -38.68
C PRO A 442 -18.69 -8.93 -39.59
N GLY A 443 -19.69 -9.79 -39.39
CA GLY A 443 -19.91 -10.99 -40.21
C GLY A 443 -19.26 -12.29 -39.70
N VAL A 444 -18.64 -12.30 -38.51
CA VAL A 444 -18.00 -13.49 -37.92
C VAL A 444 -18.84 -14.16 -36.82
N ALA A 445 -19.76 -13.44 -36.17
CA ALA A 445 -20.55 -13.91 -35.02
C ALA A 445 -22.06 -13.80 -35.25
#